data_AF-A0A661JNW6-F1
#
_entry.id   AF-A0A661JNW6-F1
#
_cell.length_a   1.000
_cell.length_b   1.000
_cell.length_c   1.000
_cell.angle_alpha   90.00
_cell.angle_beta   90.00
_cell.angle_gamma   90.00
#
_symmetry.space_group_name_H-M   'P 1'
#
loop_
_entity.id
_entity.type
_entity.pdbx_description
1 polymer ?
#
loop_
_entity_poly.entity_id
_entity_poly.type
_entity_poly.pdbx_seq_one_letter_code
_entity_poly.pdbx_strand_id
1 'polypeptide(L)' 'IKSTPQRGFLRFDTLSELREALLSLLKEEREFFSAMKTKSELGKLIEIAHQEPTYERKAERFLELLRTQ' A
#
# COMPACT_ATOMS: atom_id res chain seq x y z
N ILE A 1 -2.24 -23.67 9.53
CA ILE A 1 -3.04 -22.69 8.74
C ILE A 1 -2.20 -22.31 7.52
N LYS A 2 -2.75 -22.39 6.30
CA LYS A 2 -2.01 -22.07 5.05
C LYS A 2 -2.06 -20.58 4.71
N SER A 3 -3.21 -19.92 4.92
CA SER A 3 -3.37 -18.47 4.75
C SER A 3 -4.56 -17.91 5.55
N THR A 4 -4.64 -16.59 5.70
CA THR A 4 -5.83 -15.86 6.17
C THR A 4 -6.64 -15.27 5.01
N PRO A 5 -7.93 -14.92 5.19
CA PRO A 5 -8.78 -14.44 4.10
C PRO A 5 -8.22 -13.22 3.33
N GLN A 6 -7.57 -12.29 4.04
CA GLN A 6 -6.91 -11.12 3.43
C GLN A 6 -5.42 -11.35 3.14
N ARG A 7 -4.94 -12.59 3.25
CA ARG A 7 -3.52 -12.95 3.01
C ARG A 7 -2.52 -12.19 3.88
N GLY A 8 -2.95 -11.65 5.02
CA GLY A 8 -2.06 -11.05 6.02
C GLY A 8 -1.10 -12.07 6.66
N PHE A 9 -1.43 -13.36 6.56
CA PHE A 9 -0.53 -14.47 6.81
C PHE A 9 -0.58 -15.44 5.64
N LEU A 10 0.59 -15.88 5.18
CA LEU A 10 0.80 -16.87 4.13
C LEU A 10 1.95 -17.79 4.56
N ARG A 11 1.72 -19.11 4.51
CA ARG A 11 2.75 -20.11 4.75
C ARG A 11 3.17 -20.77 3.44
N PHE A 12 4.46 -20.70 3.14
CA PHE A 12 5.06 -21.37 1.99
C PHE A 12 5.68 -22.68 2.46
N ASP A 13 5.27 -23.79 1.83
CA ASP A 13 5.79 -25.12 2.20
C ASP A 13 7.01 -25.50 1.33
N THR A 14 7.24 -24.78 0.22
CA THR A 14 8.41 -24.95 -0.65
C THR A 14 8.99 -23.62 -1.12
N LEU A 15 10.26 -23.63 -1.54
CA LEU A 15 10.93 -22.46 -2.10
C LEU A 15 10.26 -21.98 -3.40
N SER A 16 9.74 -22.91 -4.21
CA SER A 16 9.06 -22.60 -5.47
C SER A 16 7.77 -21.81 -5.23
N GLU A 17 6.99 -22.18 -4.21
CA GLU A 17 5.77 -21.43 -3.83
C GLU A 17 6.10 -19.98 -3.43
N LEU A 18 7.17 -19.80 -2.66
CA LEU A 18 7.65 -18.46 -2.29
C LEU A 18 8.06 -17.65 -3.51
N ARG A 19 8.82 -18.26 -4.43
CA ARG A 19 9.31 -17.58 -5.64
C ARG A 19 8.17 -17.09 -6.52
N GLU A 20 7.18 -17.93 -6.79
CA GLU A 20 6.03 -17.55 -7.62
C GLU A 20 5.20 -16.44 -6.97
N ALA A 21 4.99 -16.51 -5.65
CA ALA A 21 4.28 -15.46 -4.92
C ALA A 21 5.00 -14.11 -4.98
N LEU A 22 6.34 -14.11 -4.87
CA LEU A 22 7.14 -12.89 -5.01
C LEU A 22 7.11 -12.33 -6.44
N LEU A 23 7.24 -13.19 -7.46
CA LEU A 23 7.14 -12.77 -8.86
C LEU A 23 5.77 -12.17 -9.17
N SER A 24 4.69 -12.73 -8.61
CA SER A 24 3.35 -12.15 -8.72
C SER A 24 3.30 -10.77 -8.06
N LEU A 25 3.85 -10.61 -6.86
CA LEU A 25 3.83 -9.34 -6.13
C LEU A 25 4.61 -8.25 -6.88
N LEU A 26 5.75 -8.60 -7.48
CA LEU A 26 6.60 -7.68 -8.24
C LEU A 26 6.00 -7.26 -9.59
N LYS A 27 5.11 -8.07 -10.17
CA LYS A 27 4.41 -7.76 -11.42
C LYS A 27 3.20 -6.85 -11.22
N GLU A 28 2.69 -6.77 -9.99
CA GLU A 28 1.60 -5.86 -9.68
C GLU A 28 2.16 -4.45 -9.47
N GLU A 29 1.64 -3.46 -10.18
CA GLU A 29 1.89 -2.04 -9.90
C GLU A 29 1.17 -1.67 -8.60
N ARG A 30 1.77 -2.03 -7.47
CA ARG A 30 1.29 -1.64 -6.14
C ARG A 30 2.24 -0.63 -5.54
N GLU A 31 1.65 0.44 -5.07
CA GLU A 31 2.34 1.39 -4.21
C GLU A 31 2.30 0.87 -2.77
N PHE A 32 3.47 0.54 -2.22
CA PHE A 32 3.59 0.06 -0.84
C PHE A 32 3.61 1.25 0.12
N PHE A 33 2.62 1.31 1.02
CA PHE A 33 2.60 2.28 2.11
C PHE A 33 2.58 1.55 3.45
N SER A 34 3.66 1.70 4.22
CA SER A 34 3.82 1.12 5.57
C SER A 34 3.22 1.98 6.68
N ALA A 35 2.44 3.00 6.34
CA ALA A 35 2.08 4.03 7.29
C ALA A 35 0.96 3.51 8.23
N MET A 36 1.33 3.05 9.42
CA MET A 36 0.43 2.86 10.57
C MET A 36 -0.10 4.22 11.06
N LYS A 37 -0.76 4.97 10.18
CA LYS A 37 -1.36 6.27 10.50
C LYS A 37 -2.76 6.04 11.04
N THR A 38 -3.10 6.81 12.08
CA THR A 38 -4.47 6.85 12.58
C THR A 38 -5.40 7.47 11.54
N LYS A 39 -6.71 7.21 11.66
CA LYS A 39 -7.72 7.83 10.79
C LYS A 39 -7.65 9.36 10.81
N SER A 40 -7.29 9.95 11.95
CA SER A 40 -7.15 11.41 12.09
C SER A 40 -5.99 11.96 11.27
N GLU A 41 -4.84 11.30 11.29
CA GLU A 41 -3.68 11.71 10.48
C GLU A 41 -3.96 11.55 8.99
N LEU A 42 -4.60 10.43 8.59
CA LEU A 42 -5.03 10.24 7.20
C LEU A 42 -5.98 11.34 6.74
N GLY A 43 -6.93 11.74 7.59
CA GLY A 43 -7.83 12.86 7.29
C GLY A 43 -7.08 14.16 6.98
N LYS A 44 -6.07 14.50 7.80
CA LYS A 44 -5.23 15.70 7.57
C LYS A 44 -4.46 15.61 6.25
N LEU A 45 -3.93 14.44 5.89
CA LEU A 45 -3.23 14.26 4.62
C LEU A 45 -4.18 14.41 3.42
N ILE A 46 -5.41 13.90 3.53
CA ILE A 46 -6.45 14.07 2.51
C ILE A 46 -6.80 15.55 2.33
N GLU A 47 -6.95 16.32 3.42
CA GLU A 47 -7.23 17.75 3.34
C GLU A 47 -6.13 18.54 2.62
N ILE A 48 -4.86 18.23 2.91
CA ILE A 48 -3.71 18.86 2.23
C ILE A 48 -3.72 18.48 0.75
N ALA A 49 -3.86 17.20 0.43
CA ALA A 49 -3.87 16.72 -0.94
C ALA A 49 -5.04 17.32 -1.75
N HIS A 50 -6.20 17.53 -1.12
CA HIS A 50 -7.40 18.06 -1.77
C HIS A 50 -7.24 19.47 -2.36
N GLN A 51 -6.24 20.24 -1.89
CA GLN A 51 -5.94 21.58 -2.41
C GLN A 51 -5.36 21.57 -3.83
N GLU A 52 -4.90 20.42 -4.32
CA GLU A 52 -4.35 20.28 -5.67
C GLU A 52 -5.42 20.47 -6.76
N PRO A 53 -5.05 21.02 -7.93
CA PRO A 53 -6.02 21.48 -8.93
C PRO A 53 -6.68 20.35 -9.75
N THR A 54 -6.03 19.18 -9.86
CA THR A 54 -6.54 18.04 -10.63
C THR A 54 -6.59 16.78 -9.77
N TYR A 55 -7.41 15.81 -10.14
CA TYR A 55 -7.52 14.55 -9.40
C TYR A 55 -6.22 13.77 -9.38
N GLU A 56 -5.49 13.78 -10.49
CA GLU A 56 -4.17 13.16 -10.62
C GLU A 56 -3.18 13.81 -9.65
N ARG A 57 -3.14 15.14 -9.60
CA ARG A 57 -2.29 15.89 -8.66
C ARG A 57 -2.67 15.64 -7.20
N LYS A 58 -3.97 15.54 -6.89
CA LYS A 58 -4.46 15.17 -5.55
C LYS A 58 -3.94 13.79 -5.15
N ALA A 59 -4.04 12.80 -6.04
CA ALA A 59 -3.54 11.46 -5.79
C ALA A 59 -2.03 11.47 -5.58
N GLU A 60 -1.26 12.08 -6.49
CA GLU A 60 0.19 12.20 -6.37
C GLU A 60 0.62 12.83 -5.05
N ARG A 61 0.00 13.96 -4.67
CA ARG A 61 0.32 14.67 -3.43
C ARG A 61 -0.02 13.85 -2.20
N PHE A 62 -1.14 13.14 -2.20
CA PHE A 62 -1.51 12.24 -1.11
C PHE A 62 -0.49 11.10 -0.93
N LEU A 63 -0.06 10.47 -2.02
CA LEU A 63 0.93 9.39 -1.99
C LEU A 63 2.31 9.90 -1.55
N GLU A 64 2.71 11.11 -1.96
CA GLU A 64 3.94 11.77 -1.50
C GLU A 64 3.93 12.00 0.02
N LEU A 65 2.83 12.58 0.54
CA LEU A 65 2.65 12.85 1.96
C LEU A 65 2.63 11.57 2.81
N LEU A 66 2.07 10.48 2.28
CA LEU A 66 2.07 9.18 2.94
C LEU A 66 3.47 8.56 3.07
N ARG A 67 4.41 8.90 2.19
CA ARG A 67 5.79 8.35 2.21
C ARG A 67 6.74 9.12 3.12
N THR A 68 6.47 10.41 3.35
CA THR A 68 7.41 11.33 4.03
C THR A 68 7.11 11.54 5.52
N GLN A 69 5.96 11.08 6.02
CA GLN A 69 5.51 11.29 7.41
C GLN A 69 5.49 10.02 8.24
#